data_AF-A0A354B627-F1
#
_entry.id   AF-A0A354B627-F1
#
_cell.length_a   1.000
_cell.length_b   1.000
_cell.length_c   1.000
_cell.angle_alpha   90.00
_cell.angle_beta   90.00
_cell.angle_gamma   90.00
#
_symmetry.space_group_name_H-M   'P 1'
#
loop_
_entity.id
_entity.type
_entity.pdbx_description
1 polymer ?
#
loop_
_entity_poly.entity_id
_entity_poly.type
_entity_poly.pdbx_seq_one_letter_code
_entity_poly.pdbx_strand_id
1 'polypeptide(L)'
;MEPLPPTIERNAAPDPTSDDAERAIDEAITLVRRWLDRAKALETRRSRQTMQRLHGVVANDAGVDFVMAFIDRVARPDDHLVAARQLRTLIDTTPRLPDFLGPIDRLLLRAGSRLAPIVPRLVMPLAHRRMRSIVGHLVAPAEPAGLERHLARQRSAGWDSNVNLLGEAVLGRREAGARLAQLQSLLHQPDVD
;
A
#
# COMPACT_ATOMS: atom_id res chain seq x y z
N MET A 1 -35.75 -3.42 -31.17
CA MET A 1 -34.38 -3.65 -31.66
C MET A 1 -33.63 -2.37 -31.37
N GLU A 2 -32.98 -2.33 -30.22
CA GLU A 2 -32.27 -1.15 -29.70
C GLU A 2 -30.99 -0.93 -30.53
N PRO A 3 -30.66 0.30 -30.95
CA PRO A 3 -29.47 0.53 -31.75
C PRO A 3 -28.22 0.24 -30.93
N LEU A 4 -27.28 -0.49 -31.53
CA LEU A 4 -25.96 -0.75 -30.97
C LEU A 4 -25.25 0.57 -30.59
N PRO A 5 -24.50 0.61 -29.48
CA PRO A 5 -23.73 1.78 -29.11
C PRO A 5 -22.71 2.14 -30.21
N PRO A 6 -22.35 3.43 -30.38
CA PRO A 6 -21.40 3.85 -31.39
C PRO A 6 -20.07 3.10 -31.18
N THR A 7 -19.59 2.47 -32.26
CA THR A 7 -18.23 1.93 -32.33
C THR A 7 -17.28 3.04 -31.94
N ILE A 8 -16.53 2.86 -30.85
CA ILE A 8 -15.43 3.75 -30.51
C ILE A 8 -14.44 3.65 -31.67
N GLU A 9 -14.41 4.67 -32.53
CA GLU A 9 -13.35 4.85 -33.50
C GLU A 9 -12.05 4.90 -32.71
N ARG A 10 -11.27 3.82 -32.79
CA ARG A 10 -9.87 3.85 -32.39
C ARG A 10 -9.23 4.91 -33.28
N ASN A 11 -8.97 6.10 -32.73
CA ASN A 11 -8.04 7.04 -33.34
C ASN A 11 -6.81 6.25 -33.76
N ALA A 12 -6.54 6.20 -35.07
CA ALA A 12 -5.32 5.64 -35.58
C ALA A 12 -4.17 6.34 -34.84
N ALA A 13 -3.27 5.57 -34.24
CA ALA A 13 -2.10 6.16 -33.60
C ALA A 13 -1.39 7.03 -34.67
N PRO A 14 -1.08 8.29 -34.37
CA PRO A 14 -0.40 9.16 -35.32
C PRO A 14 0.88 8.48 -35.79
N ASP A 15 1.18 8.63 -37.08
CA ASP A 15 2.42 8.09 -37.67
C ASP A 15 3.61 8.60 -36.83
N PRO A 16 4.40 7.70 -36.21
CA PRO A 16 5.44 8.08 -35.24
C PRO A 16 6.55 8.96 -35.82
N THR A 17 6.60 9.13 -37.15
CA THR A 17 7.53 10.01 -37.87
C THR A 17 6.91 11.31 -38.39
N SER A 18 5.66 11.61 -38.03
CA SER A 18 5.02 12.88 -38.40
C SER A 18 5.42 14.03 -37.48
N ASP A 19 5.53 15.24 -38.02
CA ASP A 19 5.72 16.50 -37.26
C ASP A 19 4.71 16.66 -36.11
N ASP A 20 3.51 16.09 -36.25
CA ASP A 20 2.46 16.13 -35.24
C ASP A 20 2.76 15.19 -34.06
N ALA A 21 3.40 14.04 -34.29
CA ALA A 21 3.88 13.16 -33.24
C ALA A 21 5.03 13.81 -32.45
N GLU A 22 5.96 14.48 -33.13
CA GLU A 22 7.05 15.21 -32.48
C GLU A 22 6.52 16.37 -31.62
N ARG A 23 5.56 17.15 -32.13
CA ARG A 23 4.88 18.20 -31.35
C ARG A 23 4.14 17.64 -30.13
N ALA A 24 3.41 16.54 -30.29
CA ALA A 24 2.72 15.90 -29.17
C ALA A 24 3.69 15.40 -28.08
N ILE A 25 4.87 14.91 -28.46
CA ILE A 25 5.94 14.53 -27.52
C ILE A 25 6.42 15.75 -26.74
N ASP A 26 6.72 16.86 -27.42
CA ASP A 26 7.19 18.09 -26.76
C ASP A 26 6.15 18.69 -25.81
N GLU A 27 4.88 18.67 -26.22
CA GLU A 27 3.76 19.08 -25.38
C GLU A 27 3.60 18.19 -24.15
N ALA A 28 3.69 16.87 -24.32
CA ALA A 28 3.64 15.90 -23.22
C ALA A 28 4.81 16.11 -22.24
N ILE A 29 6.04 16.27 -22.74
CA ILE A 29 7.22 16.56 -21.91
C ILE A 29 7.00 17.86 -21.12
N THR A 30 6.50 18.91 -21.77
CA THR A 30 6.24 20.19 -21.13
C THR A 30 5.18 20.08 -20.05
N LEU A 31 4.10 19.33 -20.31
CA LEU A 31 3.04 19.07 -19.34
C LEU A 31 3.57 18.29 -18.12
N VAL A 32 4.33 17.22 -18.35
CA VAL A 32 4.93 16.41 -17.28
C VAL A 32 5.90 17.24 -16.44
N ARG A 33 6.73 18.09 -17.05
CA ARG A 33 7.61 19.01 -16.31
C ARG A 33 6.82 19.93 -15.38
N ARG A 34 5.73 20.54 -15.87
CA ARG A 34 4.85 21.37 -15.04
C ARG A 34 4.24 20.58 -13.88
N TRP A 35 3.81 19.35 -14.11
CA TRP A 35 3.27 18.49 -13.05
C TRP A 35 4.32 18.14 -12.01
N LEU A 36 5.54 17.78 -12.42
CA LEU A 36 6.65 17.46 -11.52
C LEU A 36 7.03 18.67 -10.67
N ASP A 37 7.13 19.87 -11.27
CA ASP A 37 7.44 21.10 -10.55
C ASP A 37 6.34 21.45 -9.54
N ARG A 38 5.08 21.33 -9.94
CA ARG A 38 3.92 21.56 -9.05
C ARG A 38 3.91 20.55 -7.90
N ALA A 39 4.13 19.27 -8.18
CA ALA A 39 4.18 18.22 -7.17
C ALA A 39 5.32 18.48 -6.17
N LYS A 40 6.50 18.86 -6.65
CA LYS A 40 7.65 19.21 -5.81
C LYS A 40 7.38 20.43 -4.92
N ALA A 41 6.67 21.43 -5.44
CA ALA A 41 6.26 22.61 -4.66
C ALA A 41 5.24 22.27 -3.55
N LEU A 42 4.38 21.27 -3.78
CA LEU A 42 3.40 20.80 -2.80
C LEU A 42 3.95 19.73 -1.85
N GLU A 43 5.16 19.22 -2.10
CA GLU A 43 5.74 18.13 -1.33
C GLU A 43 6.11 18.56 0.09
N THR A 44 5.44 17.96 1.08
CA THR A 44 5.78 18.17 2.50
C THR A 44 7.03 17.39 2.90
N ARG A 45 7.76 17.87 3.92
CA ARG A 45 8.91 17.15 4.50
C ARG A 45 8.56 15.72 4.92
N ARG A 46 7.35 15.52 5.46
CA ARG A 46 6.85 14.21 5.87
C ARG A 46 6.65 13.28 4.68
N SER A 47 6.02 13.77 3.61
CA SER A 47 5.82 13.02 2.37
C SER A 47 7.16 12.57 1.77
N ARG A 48 8.13 13.50 1.71
CA ARG A 48 9.48 13.22 1.22
C ARG A 48 10.17 12.12 2.02
N GLN A 49 10.11 12.18 3.35
CA GLN A 49 10.70 11.17 4.21
C GLN A 49 10.04 9.79 4.03
N THR A 50 8.72 9.75 3.88
CA THR A 50 8.00 8.50 3.60
C THR A 50 8.40 7.92 2.24
N MET A 51 8.47 8.75 1.19
CA MET A 51 8.89 8.33 -0.15
C MET A 51 10.33 7.82 -0.16
N GLN A 52 11.25 8.48 0.53
CA GLN A 52 12.64 8.03 0.66
C GLN A 52 12.75 6.67 1.36
N ARG A 53 11.94 6.42 2.39
CA ARG A 53 11.90 5.11 3.05
C ARG A 53 11.37 4.03 2.10
N LEU A 54 10.28 4.31 1.38
CA LEU A 54 9.72 3.37 0.41
C LEU A 54 10.70 3.08 -0.73
N HIS A 55 11.35 4.10 -1.26
CA HIS A 55 12.43 3.95 -2.23
C HIS A 55 13.57 3.09 -1.67
N GLY A 56 13.99 3.33 -0.42
CA GLY A 56 15.02 2.51 0.22
C GLY A 56 14.64 1.04 0.43
N VAL A 57 13.35 0.70 0.46
CA VAL A 57 12.88 -0.70 0.46
C VAL A 57 13.09 -1.32 -0.92
N VAL A 58 12.71 -0.62 -2.00
CA VAL A 58 12.70 -1.17 -3.37
C VAL A 58 14.06 -1.06 -4.07
N ALA A 59 14.92 -0.13 -3.65
CA ALA A 59 16.20 0.15 -4.30
C ALA A 59 17.29 -0.91 -4.05
N ASN A 60 17.05 -1.88 -3.17
CA ASN A 60 18.02 -2.92 -2.84
C ASN A 60 17.29 -4.23 -2.53
N ASP A 61 17.70 -5.30 -3.21
CA ASP A 61 17.16 -6.66 -3.07
C ASP A 61 17.13 -7.10 -1.60
N ALA A 62 18.20 -6.82 -0.82
CA ALA A 62 18.24 -7.17 0.60
C ALA A 62 17.16 -6.47 1.44
N GLY A 63 16.75 -5.25 1.03
CA GLY A 63 15.65 -4.52 1.66
C GLY A 63 14.30 -5.15 1.35
N VAL A 64 14.08 -5.53 0.09
CA VAL A 64 12.88 -6.23 -0.36
C VAL A 64 12.75 -7.58 0.34
N ASP A 65 13.82 -8.39 0.35
CA ASP A 65 13.87 -9.70 0.99
C ASP A 65 13.53 -9.62 2.48
N PHE A 66 14.09 -8.63 3.17
CA PHE A 66 13.80 -8.41 4.58
C PHE A 66 12.32 -8.08 4.81
N VAL A 67 11.73 -7.20 4.00
CA VAL A 67 10.32 -6.83 4.12
C VAL A 67 9.41 -8.02 3.82
N MET A 68 9.71 -8.80 2.78
CA MET A 68 8.96 -10.00 2.44
C MET A 68 9.02 -11.03 3.58
N ALA A 69 10.23 -11.31 4.09
CA ALA A 69 10.41 -12.22 5.21
C ALA A 69 9.72 -11.73 6.48
N PHE A 70 9.75 -10.42 6.76
CA PHE A 70 9.05 -9.84 7.90
C PHE A 70 7.54 -9.98 7.76
N ILE A 71 6.97 -9.67 6.59
CA ILE A 71 5.53 -9.77 6.36
C ILE A 71 5.07 -11.22 6.53
N ASP A 72 5.73 -12.16 5.86
CA ASP A 72 5.31 -13.56 5.86
C ASP A 72 5.48 -14.23 7.23
N ARG A 73 6.59 -13.94 7.93
CA ARG A 73 6.95 -14.67 9.16
C ARG A 73 6.53 -13.97 10.44
N VAL A 74 6.32 -12.65 10.42
CA VAL A 74 6.06 -11.84 11.63
C VAL A 74 4.70 -11.17 11.57
N ALA A 75 4.31 -10.58 10.43
CA ALA A 75 3.06 -9.82 10.34
C ALA A 75 1.85 -10.73 10.09
N ARG A 76 2.01 -11.74 9.24
CA ARG A 76 0.95 -12.66 8.80
C ARG A 76 0.45 -13.62 9.88
N PRO A 77 1.27 -14.20 10.77
CA PRO A 77 0.77 -15.19 11.73
C PRO A 77 -0.15 -14.55 12.78
N ASP A 78 -1.30 -15.19 13.03
CA ASP A 78 -2.23 -14.80 14.10
C ASP A 78 -1.69 -15.13 15.51
N ASP A 79 -0.85 -16.17 15.62
CA ASP A 79 -0.25 -16.58 16.89
C ASP A 79 0.95 -15.68 17.26
N HIS A 80 0.76 -14.87 18.30
CA HIS A 80 1.79 -13.98 18.83
C HIS A 80 3.07 -14.70 19.28
N LEU A 81 3.00 -15.94 19.78
CA LEU A 81 4.18 -16.71 20.18
C LEU A 81 4.99 -17.13 18.95
N VAL A 82 4.32 -17.59 17.89
CA VAL A 82 4.97 -17.96 16.62
C VAL A 82 5.62 -16.72 16.02
N ALA A 83 4.87 -15.64 15.87
CA ALA A 83 5.37 -14.38 15.29
C ALA A 83 6.56 -13.81 16.09
N ALA A 84 6.53 -13.90 17.42
CA ALA A 84 7.63 -13.46 18.29
C ALA A 84 8.93 -14.25 18.10
N ARG A 85 8.83 -15.59 17.99
CA ARG A 85 10.00 -16.43 17.71
C ARG A 85 10.56 -16.14 16.33
N GLN A 86 9.68 -16.00 15.34
CA GLN A 86 10.07 -15.67 13.97
C GLN A 86 10.72 -14.29 13.87
N LEU A 87 10.24 -13.29 14.61
CA LEU A 87 10.87 -11.97 14.69
C LEU A 87 12.29 -12.08 15.24
N ARG A 88 12.49 -12.87 16.30
CA ARG A 88 13.83 -13.13 16.83
C ARG A 88 14.74 -13.78 15.80
N THR A 89 14.29 -14.87 15.19
CA THR A 89 15.07 -15.59 14.17
C THR A 89 15.41 -14.68 12.98
N LEU A 90 14.45 -13.89 12.48
CA LEU A 90 14.68 -12.97 11.37
C LEU A 90 15.78 -11.96 11.70
N ILE A 91 15.74 -11.36 12.89
CA ILE A 91 16.74 -10.36 13.28
C ILE A 91 18.10 -11.00 13.58
N ASP A 92 18.13 -12.19 14.19
CA ASP A 92 19.38 -12.90 14.50
C ASP A 92 20.08 -13.42 13.22
N THR A 93 19.32 -13.82 12.20
CA THR A 93 19.84 -14.29 10.91
C THR A 93 20.17 -13.16 9.93
N THR A 94 19.76 -11.93 10.22
CA THR A 94 20.00 -10.75 9.37
C THR A 94 21.29 -10.04 9.82
N PRO A 95 22.43 -10.16 9.12
CA PRO A 95 23.71 -9.62 9.59
C PRO A 95 23.70 -8.09 9.71
N ARG A 96 23.00 -7.43 8.77
CA ARG A 96 22.82 -5.98 8.74
C ARG A 96 21.36 -5.66 8.43
N LEU A 97 20.74 -4.91 9.32
CA LEU A 97 19.37 -4.42 9.09
C LEU A 97 19.35 -3.46 7.89
N PRO A 98 18.28 -3.49 7.07
CA PRO A 98 18.17 -2.67 5.87
C PRO A 98 18.40 -1.17 6.10
N ASP A 99 18.95 -0.52 5.08
CA ASP A 99 19.36 0.88 5.21
C ASP A 99 18.21 1.88 5.28
N PHE A 100 17.03 1.51 4.78
CA PHE A 100 15.81 2.30 4.89
C PHE A 100 15.30 2.42 6.34
N LEU A 101 15.71 1.52 7.23
CA LEU A 101 15.37 1.59 8.65
C LEU A 101 16.25 2.65 9.31
N GLY A 102 15.63 3.69 9.87
CA GLY A 102 16.33 4.69 10.65
C GLY A 102 16.98 4.08 11.90
N PRO A 103 17.94 4.78 12.54
CA PRO A 103 18.65 4.26 13.71
C PRO A 103 17.72 3.87 14.85
N ILE A 104 16.65 4.64 15.06
CA ILE A 104 15.62 4.35 16.07
C ILE A 104 14.83 3.09 15.70
N ASP A 105 14.40 2.92 14.45
CA ASP A 105 13.64 1.74 14.03
C ASP A 105 14.51 0.48 14.12
N ARG A 106 15.80 0.56 13.80
CA ARG A 106 16.76 -0.54 14.01
C ARG A 106 16.90 -0.91 15.48
N LEU A 107 16.99 0.09 16.37
CA LEU A 107 17.07 -0.13 17.80
C LEU A 107 15.79 -0.80 18.33
N LEU A 108 14.62 -0.29 17.93
CA LEU A 108 13.32 -0.83 18.31
C LEU A 108 13.14 -2.27 17.80
N LEU A 109 13.57 -2.57 16.58
CA LEU A 109 13.52 -3.94 16.04
C LEU A 109 14.42 -4.89 16.81
N ARG A 110 15.65 -4.47 17.16
CA ARG A 110 16.57 -5.27 17.97
C ARG A 110 16.09 -5.47 19.42
N ALA A 111 15.49 -4.44 20.02
CA ALA A 111 14.93 -4.55 21.36
C ALA A 111 13.67 -5.43 21.34
N GLY A 112 12.79 -5.18 20.37
CA GLY A 112 11.57 -5.96 20.14
C GLY A 112 11.87 -7.43 19.88
N SER A 113 12.88 -7.76 19.08
CA SER A 113 13.23 -9.16 18.80
C SER A 113 13.71 -9.94 20.02
N ARG A 114 14.40 -9.27 20.96
CA ARG A 114 14.84 -9.87 22.23
C ARG A 114 13.70 -10.01 23.23
N LEU A 115 12.81 -9.03 23.29
CA LEU A 115 11.67 -9.02 24.21
C LEU A 115 10.48 -9.83 23.72
N ALA A 116 10.32 -10.01 22.41
CA ALA A 116 9.16 -10.67 21.82
C ALA A 116 8.92 -12.09 22.36
N PRO A 117 9.94 -12.97 22.51
CA PRO A 117 9.70 -14.29 23.09
C PRO A 117 9.32 -14.28 24.58
N ILE A 118 9.63 -13.19 25.30
CA ILE A 118 9.37 -13.04 26.74
C ILE A 118 7.96 -12.48 26.97
N VAL A 119 7.59 -11.44 26.22
CA VAL A 119 6.31 -10.71 26.34
C VAL A 119 5.63 -10.54 24.97
N PRO A 120 5.28 -11.65 24.28
CA PRO A 120 4.76 -11.63 22.92
C PRO A 120 3.43 -10.86 22.82
N ARG A 121 2.58 -10.98 23.85
CA ARG A 121 1.27 -10.31 23.92
C ARG A 121 1.35 -8.79 23.97
N LEU A 122 2.50 -8.21 24.31
CA LEU A 122 2.71 -6.75 24.31
C LEU A 122 3.48 -6.30 23.07
N VAL A 123 4.55 -7.03 22.74
CA VAL A 123 5.47 -6.64 21.66
C VAL A 123 4.81 -6.81 20.29
N MET A 124 4.08 -7.91 20.07
CA MET A 124 3.48 -8.20 18.77
C MET A 124 2.41 -7.16 18.37
N PRO A 125 1.41 -6.85 19.23
CA PRO A 125 0.45 -5.80 18.89
C PRO A 125 1.09 -4.42 18.65
N LEU A 126 2.17 -4.10 19.38
CA LEU A 126 2.90 -2.85 19.17
C LEU A 126 3.62 -2.83 17.81
N ALA A 127 4.23 -3.95 17.42
CA ALA A 127 4.84 -4.11 16.10
C ALA A 127 3.80 -3.97 14.98
N HIS A 128 2.64 -4.63 15.11
CA HIS A 128 1.52 -4.49 14.16
C HIS A 128 1.00 -3.05 14.08
N ARG A 129 0.84 -2.37 15.23
CA ARG A 129 0.45 -0.94 15.27
C ARG A 129 1.48 -0.06 14.57
N ARG A 130 2.76 -0.28 14.81
CA ARG A 130 3.84 0.48 14.15
C ARG A 130 3.82 0.26 12.64
N MET A 131 3.70 -0.98 12.18
CA MET A 131 3.55 -1.28 10.75
C MET A 131 2.33 -0.58 10.15
N ARG A 132 1.17 -0.66 10.79
CA ARG A 132 -0.05 0.04 10.36
C ARG A 132 0.11 1.56 10.34
N SER A 133 0.91 2.15 11.23
CA SER A 133 1.20 3.60 11.17
C SER A 133 2.02 4.00 9.94
N ILE A 134 2.79 3.07 9.38
CA ILE A 134 3.59 3.29 8.17
C ILE A 134 2.72 3.09 6.94
N VAL A 135 1.93 2.00 6.85
CA VAL A 135 1.12 1.70 5.65
C VAL A 135 -0.29 2.29 5.67
N GLY A 136 -0.77 2.78 6.81
CA GLY A 136 -2.16 3.21 6.98
C GLY A 136 -2.56 4.46 6.19
N HIS A 137 -1.59 5.16 5.59
CA HIS A 137 -1.86 6.24 4.63
C HIS A 137 -2.10 5.72 3.20
N LEU A 138 -1.78 4.45 2.93
CA LEU A 138 -1.94 3.78 1.63
C LEU A 138 -3.17 2.87 1.60
N VAL A 139 -3.73 2.52 2.77
CA VAL A 139 -4.84 1.56 2.88
C VAL A 139 -5.99 2.22 3.62
N ALA A 140 -7.18 2.22 3.01
CA ALA A 140 -8.39 2.70 3.67
C ALA A 140 -8.74 1.80 4.87
N PRO A 141 -9.31 2.35 5.96
CA PRO A 141 -9.82 1.54 7.06
C PRO A 141 -10.87 0.55 6.56
N ALA A 142 -10.84 -0.68 7.08
CA ALA A 142 -11.82 -1.71 6.72
C ALA A 142 -13.07 -1.65 7.60
N GLU A 143 -13.01 -1.02 8.79
CA GLU A 143 -14.20 -0.88 9.63
C GLU A 143 -15.21 0.08 8.98
N PRO A 144 -16.53 -0.22 8.97
CA PRO A 144 -17.53 0.57 8.24
C PRO A 144 -17.48 2.07 8.54
N ALA A 145 -17.48 2.46 9.82
CA ALA A 145 -17.41 3.86 10.24
C ALA A 145 -16.05 4.53 9.91
N GLY A 146 -14.99 3.74 9.75
CA GLY A 146 -13.67 4.23 9.33
C GLY A 146 -13.63 4.47 7.83
N LEU A 147 -14.22 3.57 7.05
CA LEU A 147 -14.34 3.64 5.61
C LEU A 147 -15.24 4.80 5.18
N GLU A 148 -16.44 4.93 5.77
CA GLU A 148 -17.37 6.05 5.55
C GLU A 148 -16.67 7.40 5.73
N ARG A 149 -16.01 7.60 6.88
CA ARG A 149 -15.23 8.83 7.14
C ARG A 149 -14.09 9.04 6.16
N HIS A 150 -13.50 7.97 5.60
CA HIS A 150 -12.45 8.08 4.61
C HIS A 150 -13.00 8.52 3.25
N LEU A 151 -14.06 7.87 2.77
CA LEU A 151 -14.72 8.16 1.49
C LEU A 151 -15.35 9.57 1.50
N ALA A 152 -16.06 9.94 2.57
CA ALA A 152 -16.62 11.28 2.72
C ALA A 152 -15.55 12.39 2.62
N ARG A 153 -14.35 12.16 3.22
CA ARG A 153 -13.23 13.09 3.09
C ARG A 153 -12.70 13.17 1.66
N GLN A 154 -12.55 12.04 0.96
CA GLN A 154 -12.08 12.04 -0.43
C GLN A 154 -13.07 12.76 -1.35
N ARG A 155 -14.37 12.46 -1.22
CA ARG A 155 -15.44 13.12 -1.98
C ARG A 155 -15.48 14.63 -1.71
N SER A 156 -15.36 15.06 -0.44
CA SER A 156 -15.29 16.49 -0.08
C SER A 156 -14.09 17.23 -0.68
N ALA A 157 -13.02 16.50 -0.98
CA ALA A 157 -11.82 17.03 -1.63
C ALA A 157 -11.87 16.90 -3.17
N GLY A 158 -13.01 16.47 -3.74
CA GLY A 158 -13.25 16.38 -5.18
C GLY A 158 -12.65 15.14 -5.85
N TRP A 159 -12.40 14.07 -5.10
CA TRP A 159 -11.87 12.81 -5.63
C TRP A 159 -12.95 11.74 -5.71
N ASP A 160 -12.97 11.01 -6.84
CA ASP A 160 -13.71 9.75 -6.97
C ASP A 160 -12.83 8.58 -6.50
N SER A 161 -13.44 7.63 -5.80
CA SER A 161 -12.73 6.53 -5.14
C SER A 161 -13.15 5.18 -5.74
N ASN A 162 -12.20 4.43 -6.31
CA ASN A 162 -12.41 3.03 -6.66
C ASN A 162 -12.02 2.15 -5.47
N VAL A 163 -13.00 1.47 -4.87
CA VAL A 163 -12.79 0.66 -3.67
C VAL A 163 -12.58 -0.80 -4.03
N ASN A 164 -11.41 -1.34 -3.67
CA ASN A 164 -11.14 -2.76 -3.77
C ASN A 164 -11.08 -3.38 -2.36
N LEU A 165 -11.90 -4.41 -2.13
CA LEU A 165 -11.86 -5.17 -0.89
C LEU A 165 -10.58 -6.03 -0.87
N LEU A 166 -9.69 -5.81 0.10
CA LEU A 166 -8.53 -6.69 0.29
C LEU A 166 -8.98 -8.00 0.98
N GLY A 167 -8.41 -9.13 0.60
CA GLY A 167 -8.73 -10.41 1.22
C GLY A 167 -7.79 -11.51 0.76
N GLU A 168 -7.71 -12.56 1.57
CA GLU A 168 -6.92 -13.74 1.27
C GLU A 168 -7.57 -14.60 0.19
N ALA A 169 -6.80 -15.54 -0.36
CA ALA A 169 -7.31 -16.49 -1.33
C ALA A 169 -8.49 -17.29 -0.75
N VAL A 170 -9.53 -17.50 -1.55
CA VAL A 170 -10.70 -18.29 -1.16
C VAL A 170 -10.40 -19.77 -1.38
N LEU A 171 -10.26 -20.54 -0.31
CA LEU A 171 -9.89 -21.96 -0.35
C LEU A 171 -11.09 -22.92 -0.30
N GLY A 172 -12.32 -22.38 -0.25
CA GLY A 172 -13.53 -23.20 -0.30
C GLY A 172 -14.84 -22.43 -0.22
N ARG A 173 -15.96 -23.16 -0.25
CA ARG A 173 -17.32 -22.58 -0.30
C ARG A 173 -17.66 -21.68 0.88
N ARG A 174 -17.19 -22.03 2.09
CA ARG A 174 -17.43 -21.24 3.31
C ARG A 174 -16.79 -19.85 3.20
N GLU A 175 -15.53 -19.80 2.76
CA GLU A 175 -14.79 -18.55 2.56
C GLU A 175 -15.36 -17.74 1.39
N ALA A 176 -15.80 -18.41 0.33
CA ALA A 176 -16.50 -17.75 -0.79
C ALA A 176 -17.78 -17.06 -0.31
N GLY A 177 -18.58 -17.73 0.52
CA GLY A 177 -19.79 -17.15 1.12
C GLY A 177 -19.48 -15.95 2.01
N ALA A 178 -18.46 -16.05 2.86
CA ALA A 178 -18.01 -14.93 3.68
C ALA A 178 -17.54 -13.74 2.82
N ARG A 179 -16.80 -14.01 1.74
CA ARG A 179 -16.31 -12.99 0.81
C ARG A 179 -17.45 -12.29 0.08
N LEU A 180 -18.44 -13.05 -0.37
CA LEU A 180 -19.64 -12.51 -1.00
C LEU A 180 -20.42 -11.61 -0.03
N ALA A 181 -20.61 -12.04 1.21
CA ALA A 181 -21.31 -11.24 2.22
C ALA A 181 -20.58 -9.91 2.52
N GLN A 182 -19.24 -9.93 2.57
CA GLN A 182 -18.44 -8.72 2.72
C GLN A 182 -18.57 -7.78 1.51
N LEU A 183 -18.53 -8.32 0.29
CA LEU A 183 -18.72 -7.54 -0.93
C LEU A 183 -20.12 -6.92 -0.99
N GLN A 184 -21.15 -7.69 -0.63
CA GLN A 184 -22.52 -7.18 -0.53
C GLN A 184 -22.61 -6.05 0.50
N SER A 185 -22.01 -6.21 1.68
CA SER A 185 -21.96 -5.15 2.69
C SER A 185 -21.27 -3.88 2.17
N LEU A 186 -20.20 -4.02 1.39
CA LEU A 186 -19.52 -2.90 0.76
C LEU A 186 -20.40 -2.18 -0.27
N LEU A 187 -21.10 -2.93 -1.13
CA LEU A 187 -22.03 -2.38 -2.13
C LEU A 187 -23.25 -1.69 -1.52
N HIS A 188 -23.64 -2.07 -0.29
CA HIS A 188 -24.72 -1.40 0.43
C HIS A 188 -24.25 -0.15 1.20
N GLN A 189 -22.95 0.17 1.19
CA GLN A 189 -22.50 1.42 1.79
C GLN A 189 -22.97 2.59 0.92
N PRO A 190 -23.65 3.60 1.50
CA PRO A 190 -24.19 4.73 0.73
C PRO A 190 -23.13 5.54 -0.03
N ASP A 191 -21.88 5.46 0.42
CA ASP A 191 -20.76 6.20 -0.14
C ASP A 191 -20.00 5.44 -1.24
N VAL A 192 -20.40 4.21 -1.55
CA VAL A 192 -19.79 3.39 -2.61
C VAL A 192 -20.76 3.33 -3.79
N ASP A 193 -20.32 3.86 -4.93
CA ASP A 193 -21.07 3.90 -6.19
C ASP A 193 -20.86 2.64 -7.06
#